data_AF-A0A8H7PVG7-F1
#
_entry.id   AF-A0A8H7PVG7-F1
#
_cell.length_a   1.000
_cell.length_b   1.000
_cell.length_c   1.000
_cell.angle_alpha   90.00
_cell.angle_beta   90.00
_cell.angle_gamma   90.00
#
_symmetry.space_group_name_H-M   'P 1'
#
loop_
_entity.id
_entity.type
_entity.pdbx_description
1 polymer ?
#
loop_
_entity_poly.entity_id
_entity_poly.type
_entity_poly.pdbx_seq_one_letter_code
_entity_poly.pdbx_strand_id
1 'polypeptide(L)'
;MTVDQNEQILDLMKSLNNSQSTRVELYQEFDDAFKDYKTERLPVEQYQSICGIVTEGFQEVSQQIQNVERQLKESYSRPDLADLIRKLQERERQKLKLTVNLQIWDINSVKSEVDYSESISEART
;
A
#
# COMPACT_ATOMS: atom_id res chain seq x y z
N MET A 1 31.39 -13.28 -11.91
CA MET A 1 30.01 -13.79 -11.92
C MET A 1 29.94 -14.95 -12.89
N THR A 2 29.43 -16.10 -12.44
CA THR A 2 29.17 -17.26 -13.31
C THR A 2 27.81 -17.12 -13.99
N VAL A 3 27.58 -17.88 -15.08
CA VAL A 3 26.26 -17.89 -15.77
C VAL A 3 25.14 -18.29 -14.81
N ASP A 4 25.42 -19.23 -13.89
CA ASP A 4 24.51 -19.70 -12.84
C ASP A 4 24.09 -18.58 -11.86
N GLN A 5 25.02 -17.69 -11.46
CA GLN A 5 24.68 -16.54 -10.63
C GLN A 5 23.78 -15.53 -11.35
N ASN A 6 23.95 -15.36 -12.67
CA ASN A 6 23.09 -14.46 -13.44
C ASN A 6 21.66 -14.97 -13.52
N GLU A 7 21.48 -16.28 -13.67
CA GLU A 7 20.17 -16.93 -13.70
C GLU A 7 19.44 -16.76 -12.36
N GLN A 8 20.14 -16.98 -11.24
CA GLN A 8 19.57 -16.77 -9.91
C GLN A 8 19.21 -15.30 -9.64
N ILE A 9 20.06 -14.35 -10.05
CA ILE A 9 19.75 -12.91 -9.96
C ILE A 9 18.50 -12.58 -10.81
N LEU A 10 18.38 -13.17 -12.00
CA LEU A 10 17.22 -12.97 -12.86
C LEU A 10 15.94 -13.49 -12.20
N ASP A 11 15.99 -14.63 -11.54
CA ASP A 11 14.85 -15.17 -10.80
C ASP A 11 14.45 -14.31 -9.60
N LEU A 12 15.44 -13.73 -8.90
CA LEU A 12 15.17 -12.71 -7.89
C LEU A 12 14.47 -11.47 -8.47
N MET A 13 14.86 -11.02 -9.67
CA MET A 13 14.20 -9.90 -10.34
C MET A 13 12.76 -10.24 -10.77
N LYS A 14 12.51 -11.47 -11.22
CA LYS A 14 11.14 -11.94 -11.52
C LYS A 14 10.30 -11.97 -10.24
N SER A 15 10.84 -12.48 -9.14
CA SER A 15 10.17 -12.48 -7.84
C SER A 15 9.84 -11.06 -7.38
N LEU A 16 10.80 -10.14 -7.47
CA LEU A 16 10.56 -8.71 -7.19
C LEU A 16 9.42 -8.15 -8.04
N ASN A 17 9.43 -8.43 -9.35
CA ASN A 17 8.40 -7.94 -10.25
C ASN A 17 7.01 -8.49 -9.88
N ASN A 18 6.90 -9.77 -9.55
CA ASN A 18 5.64 -10.37 -9.10
C ASN A 18 5.15 -9.73 -7.80
N SER A 19 6.03 -9.55 -6.81
CA SER A 19 5.69 -8.83 -5.57
C SER A 19 5.21 -7.39 -5.86
N GLN A 20 5.79 -6.71 -6.85
CA GLN A 20 5.32 -5.37 -7.25
C GLN A 20 3.96 -5.42 -7.95
N SER A 21 3.68 -6.42 -8.78
CA SER A 21 2.34 -6.62 -9.38
C SER A 21 1.29 -6.80 -8.28
N THR A 22 1.55 -7.67 -7.30
CA THR A 22 0.65 -7.84 -6.14
C THR A 22 0.48 -6.54 -5.37
N ARG A 23 1.55 -5.74 -5.20
CA ARG A 23 1.43 -4.41 -4.55
C ARG A 23 0.46 -3.50 -5.31
N VAL A 24 0.50 -3.51 -6.64
CA VAL A 24 -0.40 -2.69 -7.46
C VAL A 24 -1.85 -3.14 -7.29
N GLU A 25 -2.10 -4.44 -7.27
CA GLU A 25 -3.44 -5.01 -7.02
C GLU A 25 -3.97 -4.60 -5.63
N LEU A 26 -3.12 -4.67 -4.60
CA LEU A 26 -3.47 -4.22 -3.24
C LEU A 26 -3.82 -2.72 -3.17
N TYR A 27 -3.11 -1.87 -3.92
CA TYR A 27 -3.48 -0.45 -4.02
C TYR A 27 -4.83 -0.25 -4.73
N GLN A 28 -5.15 -1.08 -5.74
CA GLN A 28 -6.44 -1.01 -6.42
C GLN A 28 -7.57 -1.43 -5.49
N GLU A 29 -7.42 -2.56 -4.79
CA GLU A 29 -8.40 -3.04 -3.81
C GLU A 29 -8.63 -2.01 -2.69
N PHE A 30 -7.55 -1.37 -2.21
CA PHE A 30 -7.66 -0.31 -1.22
C PHE A 30 -8.44 0.91 -1.71
N ASP A 31 -8.15 1.35 -2.93
CA ASP A 31 -8.79 2.53 -3.53
C ASP A 31 -10.27 2.26 -3.85
N ASP A 32 -10.59 1.06 -4.33
CA ASP A 32 -11.97 0.68 -4.65
C ASP A 32 -12.81 0.50 -3.38
N ALA A 33 -12.26 -0.14 -2.34
CA ALA A 33 -12.92 -0.21 -1.04
C ALA A 33 -13.21 1.17 -0.45
N PHE A 34 -12.30 2.13 -0.64
CA PHE A 34 -12.48 3.51 -0.21
C PHE A 34 -13.60 4.23 -0.99
N LYS A 35 -13.67 4.06 -2.32
CA LYS A 35 -14.74 4.63 -3.15
C LYS A 35 -16.11 4.05 -2.80
N ASP A 36 -16.19 2.74 -2.58
CA ASP A 36 -17.44 2.08 -2.22
C ASP A 36 -17.91 2.48 -0.82
N TYR A 37 -16.97 2.66 0.13
CA TYR A 37 -17.27 3.27 1.42
C TYR A 37 -17.81 4.70 1.28
N LYS A 38 -17.19 5.53 0.45
CA LYS A 38 -17.65 6.91 0.21
C LYS A 38 -19.02 7.01 -0.44
N THR A 39 -19.40 6.03 -1.25
CA THR A 39 -20.71 6.00 -1.94
C THR A 39 -21.78 5.25 -1.14
N GLU A 40 -21.51 4.94 0.14
CA GLU A 40 -22.38 4.18 1.05
C GLU A 40 -22.77 2.79 0.52
N ARG A 41 -22.05 2.27 -0.48
CA ARG A 41 -22.24 0.93 -1.02
C ARG A 41 -21.60 -0.15 -0.15
N LEU A 42 -20.64 0.26 0.68
CA LEU A 42 -19.90 -0.62 1.56
C LEU A 42 -20.03 -0.13 3.02
N PRO A 43 -20.52 -0.96 3.95
CA PRO A 43 -20.60 -0.59 5.35
C PRO A 43 -19.20 -0.47 5.98
N VAL A 44 -19.10 0.36 7.02
CA VAL A 44 -17.81 0.70 7.67
C VAL A 44 -17.06 -0.54 8.19
N GLU A 45 -17.77 -1.54 8.68
CA GLU A 45 -17.16 -2.79 9.19
C GLU A 45 -16.47 -3.59 8.08
N GLN A 46 -17.09 -3.65 6.89
CA GLN A 46 -16.51 -4.32 5.73
C GLN A 46 -15.32 -3.53 5.19
N TYR A 47 -15.41 -2.20 5.15
CA TYR A 47 -14.28 -1.35 4.78
C TYR A 47 -13.08 -1.56 5.71
N GLN A 48 -13.29 -1.60 7.03
CA GLN A 48 -12.24 -1.87 8.01
C GLN A 48 -11.62 -3.25 7.84
N SER A 49 -12.44 -4.27 7.53
CA SER A 49 -11.95 -5.62 7.24
C SER A 49 -11.03 -5.64 6.02
N ILE A 50 -11.44 -5.01 4.91
CA ILE A 50 -10.62 -4.89 3.70
C ILE A 50 -9.32 -4.13 3.98
N CYS A 51 -9.38 -3.04 4.75
CA CYS A 51 -8.17 -2.32 5.17
C CYS A 51 -7.19 -3.22 5.94
N GLY A 52 -7.70 -4.11 6.79
CA GLY A 52 -6.90 -5.11 7.51
C GLY A 52 -6.21 -6.08 6.55
N ILE A 53 -6.99 -6.72 5.66
CA ILE A 53 -6.50 -7.67 4.65
C ILE A 53 -5.42 -7.03 3.77
N VAL A 54 -5.71 -5.83 3.24
CA VAL A 54 -4.78 -5.12 2.37
C VAL A 54 -3.50 -4.71 3.12
N THR A 55 -3.61 -4.33 4.40
CA THR A 55 -2.45 -4.01 5.24
C THR A 55 -1.55 -5.22 5.43
N GLU A 56 -2.12 -6.40 5.70
CA GLU A 56 -1.38 -7.66 5.79
C GLU A 56 -0.71 -7.99 4.45
N GLY A 57 -1.42 -7.83 3.33
CA GLY A 57 -0.85 -8.01 1.99
C GLY A 57 0.33 -7.08 1.73
N PHE A 58 0.24 -5.79 2.09
CA PHE A 58 1.35 -4.85 1.94
C PHE A 58 2.56 -5.25 2.80
N GLN A 59 2.33 -5.77 4.01
CA GLN A 59 3.39 -6.26 4.88
C GLN A 59 4.09 -7.48 4.28
N GLU A 60 3.33 -8.47 3.80
CA GLU A 60 3.88 -9.68 3.19
C GLU A 60 4.75 -9.34 1.97
N VAL A 61 4.21 -8.54 1.04
CA VAL A 61 4.92 -8.10 -0.15
C VAL A 61 6.19 -7.33 0.21
N SER A 62 6.15 -6.49 1.25
CA SER A 62 7.34 -5.76 1.73
C SER A 62 8.38 -6.71 2.30
N GLN A 63 7.97 -7.76 3.01
CA GLN A 63 8.89 -8.76 3.55
C GLN A 63 9.55 -9.60 2.44
N GLN A 64 8.79 -9.98 1.41
CA GLN A 64 9.33 -10.68 0.24
C GLN A 64 10.40 -9.85 -0.47
N ILE A 65 10.14 -8.55 -0.67
CA ILE A 65 11.08 -7.65 -1.35
C ILE A 65 12.33 -7.38 -0.51
N GLN A 66 12.19 -7.25 0.81
CA GLN A 66 13.34 -7.16 1.71
C GLN A 66 14.21 -8.42 1.67
N ASN A 67 13.60 -9.60 1.48
CA ASN A 67 14.36 -10.83 1.31
C ASN A 67 15.15 -10.84 -0.01
N VAL A 68 14.56 -10.34 -1.10
CA VAL A 68 15.27 -10.15 -2.38
C VAL A 68 16.42 -9.16 -2.23
N GLU A 69 16.19 -8.01 -1.57
CA GLU A 69 17.23 -7.01 -1.27
C GLU A 69 18.41 -7.64 -0.52
N ARG A 70 18.11 -8.43 0.54
CA ARG A 70 19.11 -9.11 1.35
C ARG A 70 19.94 -10.09 0.53
N GLN A 71 19.29 -10.95 -0.26
CA GLN A 71 19.98 -11.95 -1.09
C GLN A 71 20.91 -11.29 -2.12
N LEU A 72 20.47 -10.22 -2.77
CA LEU A 72 21.32 -9.49 -3.74
C LEU A 72 22.57 -8.92 -3.08
N LYS A 73 22.44 -8.39 -1.87
CA LYS A 73 23.55 -7.80 -1.12
C LYS A 73 24.51 -8.85 -0.57
N GLU A 74 23.99 -9.88 0.09
CA GLU A 74 24.76 -10.86 0.87
C GLU A 74 25.24 -12.04 0.02
N SER A 75 24.38 -12.59 -0.84
CA SER A 75 24.66 -13.83 -1.59
C SER A 75 25.29 -13.56 -2.96
N TYR A 76 24.89 -12.47 -3.62
CA TYR A 76 25.30 -12.18 -5.00
C TYR A 76 26.29 -11.03 -5.15
N SER A 77 26.66 -10.36 -4.05
CA SER A 77 27.57 -9.19 -4.07
C SER A 77 27.13 -8.11 -5.06
N ARG A 78 25.81 -7.86 -5.14
CA ARG A 78 25.18 -6.81 -5.96
C ARG A 78 24.55 -5.73 -5.08
N PRO A 79 25.37 -4.96 -4.33
CA PRO A 79 24.86 -3.88 -3.49
C PRO A 79 24.19 -2.77 -4.31
N ASP A 80 24.60 -2.58 -5.57
CA ASP A 80 24.01 -1.64 -6.50
C ASP A 80 22.51 -1.89 -6.73
N LEU A 81 22.12 -3.16 -6.94
CA LEU A 81 20.73 -3.56 -7.12
C LEU A 81 19.96 -3.51 -5.80
N ALA A 82 20.58 -3.96 -4.70
CA ALA A 82 19.98 -3.88 -3.38
C ALA A 82 19.65 -2.42 -2.99
N ASP A 83 20.55 -1.47 -3.24
CA ASP A 83 20.33 -0.05 -2.94
C ASP A 83 19.20 0.56 -3.78
N LEU A 84 19.03 0.12 -5.03
CA LEU A 84 17.89 0.52 -5.86
C LEU A 84 16.57 -0.02 -5.31
N ILE A 85 16.54 -1.29 -4.89
CA ILE A 85 15.36 -1.89 -4.25
C ILE A 85 15.03 -1.19 -2.94
N ARG A 86 16.06 -0.83 -2.14
CA ARG A 86 15.87 -0.08 -0.90
C ARG A 86 15.22 1.27 -1.15
N LYS A 87 15.70 2.00 -2.17
CA LYS A 87 15.09 3.27 -2.60
C LYS A 87 13.64 3.07 -3.07
N LEU A 88 13.37 2.01 -3.82
CA LEU A 88 12.02 1.66 -4.26
C LEU A 88 11.08 1.42 -3.06
N GLN A 89 11.51 0.62 -2.07
CA GLN A 89 10.75 0.37 -0.84
C GLN A 89 10.45 1.66 -0.06
N GLU A 90 11.41 2.57 0.03
CA GLU A 90 11.19 3.85 0.71
C GLU A 90 10.19 4.74 -0.05
N ARG A 91 10.23 4.74 -1.39
CA ARG A 91 9.22 5.44 -2.19
C ARG A 91 7.83 4.82 -2.05
N GLU A 92 7.72 3.50 -2.00
CA GLU A 92 6.46 2.81 -1.75
C GLU A 92 5.87 3.14 -0.38
N ARG A 93 6.72 3.16 0.66
CA ARG A 93 6.30 3.58 2.00
C ARG A 93 5.78 5.02 2.03
N GLN A 94 6.46 5.93 1.35
CA GLN A 94 6.04 7.32 1.24
C GLN A 94 4.72 7.45 0.48
N LYS A 95 4.58 6.73 -0.64
CA LYS A 95 3.34 6.69 -1.43
C LYS A 95 2.17 6.22 -0.58
N LEU A 96 2.29 5.08 0.10
CA LEU A 96 1.23 4.55 0.96
C LEU A 96 0.83 5.55 2.04
N LYS A 97 1.80 6.19 2.70
CA LYS A 97 1.53 7.22 3.70
C LYS A 97 0.75 8.41 3.12
N LEU A 98 1.12 8.88 1.94
CA LEU A 98 0.42 9.96 1.26
C LEU A 98 -1.00 9.55 0.87
N THR A 99 -1.19 8.35 0.32
CA THR A 99 -2.51 7.80 -0.04
C THR A 99 -3.43 7.74 1.17
N VAL A 100 -2.96 7.19 2.30
CA VAL A 100 -3.75 7.10 3.53
C VAL A 100 -4.11 8.50 4.06
N ASN A 101 -3.14 9.42 4.08
CA ASN A 101 -3.39 10.79 4.52
C ASN A 101 -4.43 11.50 3.65
N LEU A 102 -4.38 11.30 2.32
CA LEU A 102 -5.37 11.85 1.39
C LEU A 102 -6.77 11.31 1.67
N GLN A 103 -6.91 9.99 1.85
CA GLN A 103 -8.20 9.36 2.18
C GLN A 103 -8.76 9.86 3.51
N ILE A 104 -7.92 9.99 4.55
CA ILE A 104 -8.33 10.54 5.85
C ILE A 104 -8.79 12.00 5.70
N TRP A 105 -8.05 12.81 4.95
CA TRP A 105 -8.42 14.20 4.69
C TRP A 105 -9.76 14.31 3.98
N ASP A 106 -9.99 13.47 2.96
CA ASP A 106 -11.24 13.42 2.20
C ASP A 106 -12.43 13.04 3.10
N ILE A 107 -12.29 12.00 3.93
CA ILE A 107 -13.31 11.64 4.94
C ILE A 107 -13.61 12.82 5.88
N ASN A 108 -12.58 13.52 6.34
CA ASN A 108 -12.74 14.63 7.27
C ASN A 108 -13.33 15.88 6.63
N SER A 109 -13.01 16.18 5.36
CA SER A 109 -13.61 17.31 4.64
C SER A 109 -15.09 17.08 4.39
N VAL A 110 -15.49 15.86 4.02
CA VAL A 110 -16.91 15.51 3.88
C VAL A 110 -17.64 15.68 5.22
N LYS A 111 -17.04 15.25 6.34
CA LYS A 111 -17.63 15.45 7.67
C LYS A 111 -17.71 16.92 8.10
N SER A 112 -16.79 17.77 7.66
CA SER A 112 -16.81 19.21 7.96
C SER A 112 -17.85 19.98 7.13
N GLU A 113 -18.28 19.46 5.98
CA GLU A 113 -19.38 20.02 5.17
C GLU A 113 -20.76 19.58 5.65
N VAL A 114 -20.87 18.53 6.46
CA VAL A 114 -22.07 18.22 7.26
C VAL A 114 -22.14 19.20 8.43
N ASP A 115 -22.41 20.46 8.09
CA ASP A 115 -22.57 21.59 9.00
C ASP A 115 -23.85 21.41 9.84
N TYR A 116 -23.71 21.62 11.15
CA TYR A 116 -24.69 21.42 12.24
C TYR A 116 -25.95 22.30 12.15
N SER A 117 -26.33 22.77 10.96
CA SER A 117 -27.55 23.52 10.70
C SER A 117 -28.81 22.79 11.19
N GLU A 118 -28.84 21.45 11.14
CA GLU A 118 -29.95 20.66 11.72
C GLU A 118 -30.00 20.72 13.26
N SER A 119 -28.83 20.74 13.93
CA SER A 119 -28.79 20.80 15.41
C SER A 119 -29.13 22.20 15.96
N ILE A 120 -29.09 23.26 15.14
CA ILE A 120 -29.47 24.62 15.55
C ILE A 120 -31.00 24.83 15.46
N SER A 121 -31.74 24.05 14.65
CA SER A 121 -33.21 24.11 14.62
C SER A 121 -33.88 23.43 15.82
N GLU A 122 -33.27 22.40 16.39
CA GLU A 122 -33.88 21.64 17.51
C GLU A 122 -33.73 22.33 18.87
N ALA A 123 -32.82 23.30 19.01
CA ALA A 123 -32.68 24.11 20.22
C ALA A 123 -33.61 25.35 20.26
N ARG A 124 -34.48 25.53 19.25
CA ARG A 124 -35.41 26.66 19.12
C ARG A 124 -36.91 26.28 19.18
N THR A 125 -37.23 25.05 19.57
CA THR A 125 -38.63 24.64 19.87
C THR A 125 -38.80 24.42 21.36
#